data_AF-A0A925TKG4-F1
#
_entry.id   AF-A0A925TKG4-F1
#
_cell.length_a   1.000
_cell.length_b   1.000
_cell.length_c   1.000
_cell.angle_alpha   90.00
_cell.angle_beta   90.00
_cell.angle_gamma   90.00
#
_symmetry.space_group_name_H-M   'P 1'
#
loop_
_entity.id
_entity.type
_entity.pdbx_description
1 polymer ?
#
loop_
_entity_poly.entity_id
_entity_poly.type
_entity_poly.pdbx_seq_one_letter_code
_entity_poly.pdbx_strand_id
1 'polypeptide(L)'
;QKAIGSDIMMVLDQCIPSTAPYDQAEAAMQLTHRWAVRSLNARGDSPQSMFGIVQGACHPELRKQSAAFLRELPFDGLAIGGLAVGETHAERYAFTRLVTEHLPENLPRYLMGVGTPIDILEAVHSGVDMFDCIIPSQLAQRGTVFTSHGRLHMQRSVYKLQDGPLDANCDCHCCRHYERGYLHHLAKTSEYLGWHLLGIHNISFYHRLMREIRAHILAGTFAEYYEKKRLDLIRVDEDSPPVPPKQTRIKPSKKLGDYEIVTNPAGTSSIKQISSGEVMHSVSGPSEESQKLYVDQSCLAVRLLKRSDDDNAEVVIWDVGLGAASNAMAALQCFERELAERGPAVLRPLRIVSFECDLHPLALATKDAGAFPHLRHRAPYEILKNSRWSHASGLLNWELHVGDFLAFLESSAVPDLIYFDPFSSKTDTGLWTPEVFARIFKHCAPKSAELYTYAAGTGVRAAMLNAGFSVAEGIGTGPKATTTLAFTRLDAAQHHPLKPALLGEPWLARWRRSDSQYPKSLPGDARPAFAATIEQHPQFRG
;
A
#
# COMPACT_ATOMS: atom_id res chain seq x y z
N GLN A 1 -56.53 23.13 11.34
CA GLN A 1 -56.67 22.45 10.04
C GLN A 1 -57.71 23.15 9.17
N LYS A 2 -58.99 23.28 9.54
CA LYS A 2 -59.98 24.08 8.76
C LYS A 2 -59.49 25.49 8.38
N ALA A 3 -59.05 26.28 9.36
CA ALA A 3 -58.53 27.63 9.12
C ALA A 3 -57.23 27.68 8.29
N ILE A 4 -56.44 26.59 8.26
CA ILE A 4 -55.26 26.48 7.39
C ILE A 4 -55.68 26.21 5.94
N GLY A 5 -56.86 25.60 5.73
CA GLY A 5 -57.37 25.28 4.40
C GLY A 5 -56.73 24.06 3.74
N SER A 6 -56.23 23.09 4.52
CA SER A 6 -55.62 21.86 3.99
C SER A 6 -56.62 20.96 3.26
N ASP A 7 -56.28 20.40 2.11
CA ASP A 7 -57.20 19.51 1.37
C ASP A 7 -57.53 18.20 2.14
N ILE A 8 -56.54 17.65 2.84
CA ILE A 8 -56.67 16.44 3.68
C ILE A 8 -56.30 16.78 5.12
N MET A 9 -57.23 16.56 6.05
CA MET A 9 -57.04 16.71 7.49
C MET A 9 -56.72 15.37 8.15
N MET A 10 -55.87 15.39 9.17
CA MET A 10 -55.61 14.22 10.02
C MET A 10 -56.40 14.34 11.32
N VAL A 11 -56.93 13.23 11.85
CA VAL A 11 -57.48 13.23 13.22
C VAL A 11 -56.38 13.55 14.24
N LEU A 12 -56.76 14.12 15.39
CA LEU A 12 -55.84 14.24 16.51
C LEU A 12 -55.64 12.85 17.14
N ASP A 13 -54.40 12.44 17.34
CA ASP A 13 -54.04 11.15 17.92
C ASP A 13 -53.00 11.27 19.03
N GLN A 14 -52.75 10.16 19.73
CA GLN A 14 -51.67 10.05 20.70
C GLN A 14 -50.59 9.11 20.16
N CYS A 15 -49.49 9.69 19.68
CA CYS A 15 -48.32 8.92 19.26
C CYS A 15 -47.49 8.49 20.48
N ILE A 16 -47.12 7.21 20.51
CA ILE A 16 -46.25 6.60 21.52
C ILE A 16 -45.15 5.79 20.82
N PRO A 17 -44.06 5.41 21.50
CA PRO A 17 -43.06 4.51 20.94
C PRO A 17 -43.69 3.18 20.49
N SER A 18 -43.21 2.64 19.37
CA SER A 18 -43.73 1.38 18.81
C SER A 18 -43.40 0.16 19.68
N THR A 19 -42.43 0.30 20.58
CA THR A 19 -42.00 -0.71 21.57
C THR A 19 -42.70 -0.57 22.93
N ALA A 20 -43.70 0.32 23.04
CA ALA A 20 -44.42 0.53 24.29
C ALA A 20 -45.10 -0.75 24.81
N PRO A 21 -45.19 -0.95 26.14
CA PRO A 21 -45.96 -2.03 26.75
C PRO A 21 -47.42 -2.05 26.28
N TYR A 22 -48.02 -3.23 26.29
CA TYR A 22 -49.37 -3.46 25.74
C TYR A 22 -50.43 -2.55 26.36
N ASP A 23 -50.45 -2.42 27.69
CA ASP A 23 -51.40 -1.59 28.43
C ASP A 23 -51.30 -0.10 28.08
N GLN A 24 -50.06 0.40 27.95
CA GLN A 24 -49.81 1.77 27.49
C GLN A 24 -50.28 1.97 26.04
N ALA A 25 -50.00 1.00 25.16
CA ALA A 25 -50.41 1.05 23.77
C ALA A 25 -51.93 0.99 23.58
N GLU A 26 -52.60 0.15 24.36
CA GLU A 26 -54.06 0.05 24.38
C GLU A 26 -54.69 1.36 24.85
N ALA A 27 -54.21 1.95 25.94
CA ALA A 27 -54.72 3.21 26.46
C ALA A 27 -54.59 4.35 25.44
N ALA A 28 -53.44 4.46 24.75
CA ALA A 28 -53.20 5.48 23.73
C ALA A 28 -54.07 5.27 22.47
N MET A 29 -54.24 4.02 22.05
CA MET A 29 -55.13 3.66 20.94
C MET A 29 -56.59 4.02 21.27
N GLN A 30 -57.08 3.68 22.45
CA GLN A 30 -58.45 4.01 22.87
C GLN A 30 -58.67 5.52 23.00
N LEU A 31 -57.66 6.28 23.45
CA LEU A 31 -57.73 7.75 23.45
C LEU A 31 -57.83 8.31 22.03
N THR A 32 -57.00 7.79 21.12
CA THR A 32 -57.02 8.14 19.70
C THR A 32 -58.38 7.85 19.08
N HIS A 33 -59.02 6.72 19.40
CA HIS A 33 -60.38 6.40 18.95
C HIS A 33 -61.42 7.42 19.40
N ARG A 34 -61.40 7.82 20.68
CA ARG A 34 -62.29 8.87 21.21
C ARG A 34 -62.05 10.22 20.52
N TRP A 35 -60.79 10.55 20.22
CA TRP A 35 -60.46 11.77 19.49
C TRP A 35 -60.86 11.70 18.02
N ALA A 36 -60.75 10.55 17.37
CA ALA A 36 -61.19 10.34 15.99
C ALA A 36 -62.69 10.66 15.81
N VAL A 37 -63.56 10.17 16.71
CA VAL A 37 -65.00 10.50 16.71
C VAL A 37 -65.23 11.99 16.93
N ARG A 38 -64.52 12.60 17.88
CA ARG A 38 -64.60 14.05 18.13
C ARG A 38 -64.12 14.88 16.94
N SER A 39 -63.09 14.42 16.23
CA SER A 39 -62.56 15.06 15.03
C SER A 39 -63.58 15.03 13.88
N LEU A 40 -64.27 13.90 13.66
CA LEU A 40 -65.36 13.82 12.67
C LEU A 40 -66.51 14.77 13.00
N ASN A 41 -66.96 14.80 14.27
CA ASN A 41 -67.99 15.75 14.69
C ASN A 41 -67.52 17.20 14.51
N ALA A 42 -66.26 17.48 14.83
CA ALA A 42 -65.67 18.80 14.63
C ALA A 42 -65.49 19.15 13.16
N ARG A 43 -65.31 18.18 12.24
CA ARG A 43 -65.29 18.40 10.78
C ARG A 43 -66.61 19.02 10.32
N GLY A 44 -67.73 18.49 10.81
CA GLY A 44 -69.08 18.88 10.34
C GLY A 44 -69.17 18.75 8.83
N ASP A 45 -69.81 19.73 8.18
CA ASP A 45 -70.01 19.79 6.73
C ASP A 45 -68.82 20.37 5.94
N SER A 46 -67.62 20.40 6.54
CA SER A 46 -66.44 20.86 5.81
C SER A 46 -66.20 19.98 4.58
N PRO A 47 -65.93 20.56 3.39
CA PRO A 47 -65.64 19.78 2.17
C PRO A 47 -64.24 19.15 2.17
N GLN A 48 -63.38 19.49 3.14
CA GLN A 48 -62.03 18.95 3.26
C GLN A 48 -62.09 17.47 3.70
N SER A 49 -61.26 16.62 3.08
CA SER A 49 -61.15 15.21 3.46
C SER A 49 -60.60 15.05 4.88
N MET A 50 -60.95 13.96 5.56
CA MET A 50 -60.40 13.63 6.88
C MET A 50 -59.99 12.16 6.96
N PHE A 51 -58.77 11.93 7.43
CA PHE A 51 -58.20 10.59 7.59
C PHE A 51 -58.13 10.18 9.06
N GLY A 52 -58.61 8.98 9.35
CA GLY A 52 -58.40 8.31 10.64
C GLY A 52 -56.97 7.76 10.75
N ILE A 53 -56.46 7.56 11.98
CA ILE A 53 -55.09 7.07 12.20
C ILE A 53 -55.14 5.76 13.01
N VAL A 54 -54.72 4.66 12.37
CA VAL A 54 -54.55 3.37 13.01
C VAL A 54 -53.36 3.44 13.96
N GLN A 55 -53.64 3.34 15.25
CA GLN A 55 -52.65 3.15 16.33
C GLN A 55 -52.61 1.70 16.84
N GLY A 56 -51.67 1.38 17.72
CA GLY A 56 -51.54 0.05 18.34
C GLY A 56 -50.11 -0.44 18.58
N ALA A 57 -49.09 0.39 18.30
CA ALA A 57 -47.68 0.04 18.44
C ALA A 57 -47.33 -1.29 17.73
N CYS A 58 -46.32 -2.03 18.18
CA CYS A 58 -45.98 -3.36 17.68
C CYS A 58 -46.80 -4.49 18.35
N HIS A 59 -48.12 -4.29 18.52
CA HIS A 59 -49.03 -5.31 19.05
C HIS A 59 -50.09 -5.68 18.01
N PRO A 60 -50.07 -6.90 17.44
CA PRO A 60 -50.95 -7.29 16.32
C PRO A 60 -52.44 -7.13 16.63
N GLU A 61 -52.86 -7.53 17.83
CA GLU A 61 -54.26 -7.49 18.24
C GLU A 61 -54.78 -6.05 18.37
N LEU A 62 -53.97 -5.13 18.92
CA LEU A 62 -54.34 -3.72 19.00
C LEU A 62 -54.44 -3.09 17.60
N ARG A 63 -53.53 -3.44 16.68
CA ARG A 63 -53.59 -2.96 15.29
C ARG A 63 -54.88 -3.41 14.58
N LYS A 64 -55.26 -4.67 14.76
CA LYS A 64 -56.52 -5.22 14.21
C LYS A 64 -57.75 -4.53 14.82
N GLN A 65 -57.78 -4.38 16.14
CA GLN A 65 -58.85 -3.69 16.85
C GLN A 65 -59.00 -2.24 16.36
N SER A 66 -57.89 -1.55 16.19
CA SER A 66 -57.85 -0.17 15.72
C SER A 66 -58.34 -0.02 14.28
N ALA A 67 -57.87 -0.89 13.38
CA ALA A 67 -58.34 -0.93 12.00
C ALA A 67 -59.84 -1.24 11.92
N ALA A 68 -60.33 -2.23 12.68
CA ALA A 68 -61.75 -2.58 12.72
C ALA A 68 -62.62 -1.41 13.22
N PHE A 69 -62.20 -0.73 14.30
CA PHE A 69 -62.92 0.43 14.82
C PHE A 69 -63.02 1.58 13.80
N LEU A 70 -61.90 1.92 13.15
CA LEU A 70 -61.85 3.06 12.24
C LEU A 70 -62.60 2.80 10.91
N ARG A 71 -62.74 1.53 10.52
CA ARG A 71 -63.48 1.11 9.32
C ARG A 71 -64.97 1.38 9.39
N GLU A 72 -65.54 1.38 10.59
CA GLU A 72 -66.96 1.66 10.81
C GLU A 72 -67.27 3.16 10.79
N LEU A 73 -66.24 4.02 10.68
CA LEU A 73 -66.38 5.48 10.71
C LEU A 73 -66.25 6.08 9.30
N PRO A 74 -66.98 7.17 8.99
CA PRO A 74 -67.03 7.78 7.66
C PRO A 74 -65.80 8.67 7.36
N PHE A 75 -64.61 8.07 7.39
CA PHE A 75 -63.36 8.70 6.96
C PHE A 75 -63.14 8.57 5.46
N ASP A 76 -62.46 9.56 4.90
CA ASP A 76 -62.13 9.61 3.46
C ASP A 76 -60.84 8.85 3.13
N GLY A 77 -60.13 8.37 4.15
CA GLY A 77 -58.89 7.60 4.07
C GLY A 77 -58.40 7.18 5.45
N LEU A 78 -57.45 6.24 5.48
CA LEU A 78 -56.91 5.70 6.74
C LEU A 78 -55.40 5.72 6.72
N ALA A 79 -54.81 6.35 7.73
CA ALA A 79 -53.39 6.40 7.94
C ALA A 79 -52.90 5.32 8.90
N ILE A 80 -51.64 4.93 8.74
CA ILE A 80 -50.92 3.99 9.57
C ILE A 80 -49.92 4.81 10.39
N GLY A 81 -50.26 5.05 11.67
CA GLY A 81 -49.45 5.84 12.60
C GLY A 81 -48.59 4.98 13.52
N GLY A 82 -47.65 5.59 14.23
CA GLY A 82 -46.86 4.92 15.27
C GLY A 82 -45.94 3.81 14.76
N LEU A 83 -45.49 3.92 13.51
CA LEU A 83 -44.35 3.18 12.93
C LEU A 83 -43.24 4.19 12.60
N ALA A 84 -42.00 3.72 12.43
CA ALA A 84 -40.75 4.48 12.37
C ALA A 84 -40.36 5.21 13.66
N VAL A 85 -40.75 4.67 14.82
CA VAL A 85 -40.55 5.29 16.15
C VAL A 85 -39.91 4.35 17.18
N GLY A 86 -39.20 3.32 16.73
CA GLY A 86 -38.38 2.45 17.59
C GLY A 86 -38.25 1.00 17.13
N GLU A 87 -39.06 0.57 16.17
CA GLU A 87 -39.10 -0.81 15.68
C GLU A 87 -38.02 -1.11 14.64
N THR A 88 -37.75 -2.39 14.43
CA THR A 88 -36.86 -2.86 13.36
C THR A 88 -37.54 -2.74 11.98
N HIS A 89 -36.75 -2.72 10.91
CA HIS A 89 -37.28 -2.70 9.55
C HIS A 89 -38.22 -3.89 9.26
N ALA A 90 -37.86 -5.08 9.77
CA ALA A 90 -38.66 -6.29 9.58
C ALA A 90 -40.03 -6.19 10.29
N GLU A 91 -40.04 -5.68 11.54
CA GLU A 91 -41.29 -5.42 12.26
C GLU A 91 -42.13 -4.37 11.54
N ARG A 92 -41.54 -3.26 11.09
CA ARG A 92 -42.24 -2.24 10.33
C ARG A 92 -42.95 -2.82 9.11
N TYR A 93 -42.27 -3.66 8.32
CA TYR A 93 -42.87 -4.28 7.15
C TYR A 93 -44.00 -5.24 7.52
N ALA A 94 -43.79 -6.08 8.55
CA ALA A 94 -44.81 -7.00 9.04
C ALA A 94 -46.07 -6.27 9.54
N PHE A 95 -45.92 -5.21 10.33
CA PHE A 95 -47.04 -4.43 10.85
C PHE A 95 -47.74 -3.59 9.79
N THR A 96 -46.98 -3.05 8.81
CA THR A 96 -47.58 -2.34 7.67
C THR A 96 -48.46 -3.30 6.86
N ARG A 97 -47.96 -4.50 6.55
CA ARG A 97 -48.72 -5.55 5.87
C ARG A 97 -49.95 -5.99 6.66
N LEU A 98 -49.79 -6.24 7.96
CA LEU A 98 -50.91 -6.60 8.82
C LEU A 98 -52.02 -5.53 8.78
N VAL A 99 -51.67 -4.25 8.94
CA VAL A 99 -52.67 -3.19 8.95
C VAL A 99 -53.35 -3.08 7.59
N THR A 100 -52.60 -3.06 6.50
CA THR A 100 -53.13 -2.92 5.13
C THR A 100 -54.12 -4.04 4.76
N GLU A 101 -53.88 -5.29 5.18
CA GLU A 101 -54.82 -6.42 5.04
C GLU A 101 -56.16 -6.20 5.76
N HIS A 102 -56.16 -5.37 6.81
CA HIS A 102 -57.34 -5.04 7.59
C HIS A 102 -58.00 -3.72 7.22
N LEU A 103 -57.47 -2.92 6.27
CA LEU A 103 -58.07 -1.66 5.83
C LEU A 103 -58.92 -1.82 4.56
N PRO A 104 -59.96 -0.98 4.35
CA PRO A 104 -60.82 -1.06 3.17
C PRO A 104 -60.03 -0.82 1.88
N GLU A 105 -60.33 -1.59 0.84
CA GLU A 105 -59.66 -1.47 -0.46
C GLU A 105 -60.08 -0.23 -1.25
N ASN A 106 -61.25 0.33 -0.95
CA ASN A 106 -61.81 1.49 -1.63
C ASN A 106 -61.39 2.83 -1.03
N LEU A 107 -60.52 2.83 -0.01
CA LEU A 107 -60.02 4.03 0.66
C LEU A 107 -58.49 4.10 0.58
N PRO A 108 -57.92 5.31 0.43
CA PRO A 108 -56.47 5.48 0.40
C PRO A 108 -55.84 5.12 1.76
N ARG A 109 -54.67 4.46 1.68
CA ARG A 109 -53.86 4.05 2.83
C ARG A 109 -52.60 4.90 2.93
N TYR A 110 -52.43 5.63 4.03
CA TYR A 110 -51.32 6.57 4.21
C TYR A 110 -50.34 6.11 5.28
N LEU A 111 -49.12 5.73 4.90
CA LEU A 111 -48.06 5.39 5.86
C LEU A 111 -47.27 6.63 6.27
N MET A 112 -47.41 7.02 7.55
CA MET A 112 -46.86 8.28 8.04
C MET A 112 -45.40 8.15 8.47
N GLY A 113 -44.56 9.11 8.07
CA GLY A 113 -43.19 9.28 8.57
C GLY A 113 -42.16 8.25 8.10
N VAL A 114 -42.54 7.32 7.21
CA VAL A 114 -41.66 6.32 6.61
C VAL A 114 -41.20 6.81 5.25
N GLY A 115 -39.91 6.72 4.95
CA GLY A 115 -39.49 7.18 3.62
C GLY A 115 -38.04 7.00 3.24
N THR A 116 -37.38 5.88 3.54
CA THR A 116 -36.27 5.48 2.66
C THR A 116 -36.85 4.93 1.33
N PRO A 117 -36.11 4.95 0.21
CA PRO A 117 -36.66 4.46 -1.07
C PRO A 117 -37.11 3.00 -1.01
N ILE A 118 -36.36 2.15 -0.31
CA ILE A 118 -36.71 0.74 -0.13
C ILE A 118 -37.98 0.58 0.72
N ASP A 119 -38.15 1.37 1.78
CA ASP A 119 -39.35 1.30 2.61
C ASP A 119 -40.62 1.68 1.83
N ILE A 120 -40.52 2.67 0.93
CA ILE A 120 -41.63 3.05 0.04
C ILE A 120 -41.99 1.88 -0.88
N LEU A 121 -40.99 1.24 -1.51
CA LEU A 121 -41.22 0.11 -2.41
C LEU A 121 -41.89 -1.07 -1.68
N GLU A 122 -41.41 -1.43 -0.50
CA GLU A 122 -41.95 -2.50 0.35
C GLU A 122 -43.39 -2.19 0.82
N ALA A 123 -43.65 -0.94 1.19
CA ALA A 123 -44.97 -0.52 1.64
C ALA A 123 -45.99 -0.46 0.49
N VAL A 124 -45.60 -0.01 -0.71
CA VAL A 124 -46.47 -0.08 -1.90
C VAL A 124 -46.77 -1.53 -2.25
N HIS A 125 -45.77 -2.42 -2.18
CA HIS A 125 -45.98 -3.86 -2.36
C HIS A 125 -46.94 -4.46 -1.32
N SER A 126 -47.05 -3.82 -0.15
CA SER A 126 -48.02 -4.15 0.90
C SER A 126 -49.37 -3.41 0.75
N GLY A 127 -49.57 -2.59 -0.27
CA GLY A 127 -50.84 -1.90 -0.56
C GLY A 127 -50.99 -0.49 0.02
N VAL A 128 -49.89 0.18 0.39
CA VAL A 128 -49.89 1.60 0.82
C VAL A 128 -49.88 2.54 -0.39
N ASP A 129 -50.64 3.64 -0.31
CA ASP A 129 -50.87 4.59 -1.40
C ASP A 129 -50.17 5.94 -1.21
N MET A 130 -49.99 6.38 0.04
CA MET A 130 -49.47 7.71 0.38
C MET A 130 -48.32 7.61 1.38
N PHE A 131 -47.37 8.55 1.27
CA PHE A 131 -46.15 8.62 2.07
C PHE A 131 -45.75 10.07 2.33
N ASP A 132 -45.13 10.30 3.49
CA ASP A 132 -44.42 11.54 3.82
C ASP A 132 -43.16 11.22 4.61
N CYS A 133 -42.09 11.96 4.37
CA CYS A 133 -40.87 11.82 5.16
C CYS A 133 -39.92 13.01 4.99
N ILE A 134 -39.16 13.32 6.03
CA ILE A 134 -38.08 14.31 5.99
C ILE A 134 -36.77 13.77 5.40
N ILE A 135 -36.65 12.44 5.23
CA ILE A 135 -35.41 11.75 4.83
C ILE A 135 -34.76 12.36 3.58
N PRO A 136 -35.46 12.65 2.46
CA PRO A 136 -34.84 13.23 1.27
C PRO A 136 -34.04 14.50 1.56
N SER A 137 -34.63 15.41 2.35
CA SER A 137 -34.03 16.70 2.70
C SER A 137 -32.98 16.56 3.81
N GLN A 138 -33.25 15.76 4.83
CA GLN A 138 -32.33 15.56 5.95
C GLN A 138 -31.04 14.86 5.51
N LEU A 139 -31.14 13.88 4.61
CA LEU A 139 -29.98 13.21 4.04
C LEU A 139 -29.20 14.13 3.09
N ALA A 140 -29.89 14.97 2.31
CA ALA A 140 -29.23 15.97 1.46
C ALA A 140 -28.38 16.95 2.28
N GLN A 141 -28.87 17.42 3.44
CA GLN A 141 -28.09 18.26 4.36
C GLN A 141 -26.82 17.55 4.88
N ARG A 142 -26.90 16.23 5.06
CA ARG A 142 -25.75 15.38 5.41
C ARG A 142 -24.93 14.94 4.19
N GLY A 143 -25.16 15.52 3.02
CA GLY A 143 -24.46 15.20 1.79
C GLY A 143 -24.73 13.79 1.25
N THR A 144 -25.84 13.15 1.63
CA THR A 144 -26.24 11.83 1.16
C THR A 144 -27.30 11.96 0.07
N VAL A 145 -27.09 11.28 -1.06
CA VAL A 145 -28.03 11.28 -2.18
C VAL A 145 -28.31 9.88 -2.72
N PHE A 146 -29.46 9.73 -3.36
CA PHE A 146 -29.88 8.50 -4.04
C PHE A 146 -29.69 8.65 -5.55
N THR A 147 -29.04 7.68 -6.20
CA THR A 147 -28.76 7.71 -7.64
C THR A 147 -29.08 6.36 -8.28
N SER A 148 -29.04 6.27 -9.62
CA SER A 148 -29.13 4.97 -10.31
C SER A 148 -27.98 4.01 -10.00
N HIS A 149 -26.85 4.52 -9.48
CA HIS A 149 -25.66 3.75 -9.10
C HIS A 149 -25.54 3.58 -7.57
N GLY A 150 -26.68 3.64 -6.87
CA GLY A 150 -26.77 3.46 -5.44
C GLY A 150 -26.66 4.76 -4.65
N ARG A 151 -26.52 4.61 -3.33
CA ARG A 151 -26.46 5.72 -2.38
C ARG A 151 -25.04 6.29 -2.30
N LEU A 152 -24.90 7.57 -2.65
CA LEU A 152 -23.62 8.29 -2.61
C LEU A 152 -23.54 9.18 -1.36
N HIS A 153 -22.31 9.43 -0.90
CA HIS A 153 -22.03 10.40 0.16
C HIS A 153 -21.05 11.46 -0.32
N MET A 154 -21.57 12.62 -0.72
CA MET A 154 -20.87 13.67 -1.44
C MET A 154 -19.66 14.26 -0.73
N GLN A 155 -19.48 14.02 0.58
CA GLN A 155 -18.29 14.46 1.32
C GLN A 155 -17.06 13.54 1.12
N ARG A 156 -17.22 12.41 0.44
CA ARG A 156 -16.11 11.48 0.14
C ARG A 156 -15.16 12.08 -0.89
N SER A 157 -13.86 11.97 -0.62
CA SER A 157 -12.79 12.57 -1.43
C SER A 157 -12.69 12.03 -2.87
N VAL A 158 -13.25 10.84 -3.13
CA VAL A 158 -13.26 10.21 -4.45
C VAL A 158 -13.93 11.08 -5.51
N TYR A 159 -14.84 11.96 -5.11
CA TYR A 159 -15.57 12.86 -6.01
C TYR A 159 -14.89 14.21 -6.23
N LYS A 160 -13.78 14.52 -5.55
CA LYS A 160 -13.18 15.88 -5.53
C LYS A 160 -12.91 16.47 -6.91
N LEU A 161 -12.52 15.64 -7.87
CA LEU A 161 -12.16 16.02 -9.23
C LEU A 161 -12.98 15.23 -10.26
N GLN A 162 -14.21 14.84 -9.89
CA GLN A 162 -15.09 14.15 -10.83
C GLN A 162 -15.96 15.13 -11.60
N ASP A 163 -15.81 15.08 -12.93
CA ASP A 163 -16.65 15.80 -13.87
C ASP A 163 -17.97 15.06 -14.10
N GLY A 164 -18.92 15.75 -14.74
CA GLY A 164 -20.22 15.17 -15.10
C GLY A 164 -21.29 15.27 -14.00
N PRO A 165 -22.53 14.86 -14.32
CA PRO A 165 -23.67 15.04 -13.43
C PRO A 165 -23.59 14.17 -12.18
N LEU A 166 -24.41 14.50 -11.17
CA LEU A 166 -24.55 13.69 -9.98
C LEU A 166 -25.06 12.26 -10.30
N ASP A 167 -26.11 12.17 -11.13
CA ASP A 167 -26.68 10.93 -11.65
C ASP A 167 -26.98 11.12 -13.15
N ALA A 168 -26.36 10.30 -14.01
CA ALA A 168 -26.52 10.40 -15.47
C ALA A 168 -27.95 10.07 -15.95
N ASN A 169 -28.73 9.34 -15.15
CA ASN A 169 -30.13 8.99 -15.42
C ASN A 169 -31.12 9.97 -14.78
N CYS A 170 -30.65 11.11 -14.25
CA CYS A 170 -31.47 12.12 -13.62
C CYS A 170 -31.41 13.43 -14.40
N ASP A 171 -32.58 14.01 -14.66
CA ASP A 171 -32.72 15.23 -15.44
C ASP A 171 -33.13 16.43 -14.58
N CYS A 172 -32.96 16.35 -13.26
CA CYS A 172 -33.29 17.45 -12.36
C CYS A 172 -32.35 18.65 -12.53
N HIS A 173 -32.75 19.81 -11.99
CA HIS A 173 -31.96 21.04 -12.08
C HIS A 173 -30.50 20.85 -11.60
N CYS A 174 -30.29 20.10 -10.50
CA CYS A 174 -28.97 19.79 -9.97
C CYS A 174 -28.11 19.02 -11.00
N CYS A 175 -28.63 17.91 -11.54
CA CYS A 175 -27.89 17.07 -12.49
C CYS A 175 -27.64 17.74 -13.84
N ARG A 176 -28.51 18.66 -14.29
CA ARG A 176 -28.35 19.35 -15.58
C ARG A 176 -27.30 20.47 -15.56
N HIS A 177 -27.01 21.07 -14.41
CA HIS A 177 -26.24 22.33 -14.35
C HIS A 177 -24.98 22.27 -13.49
N TYR A 178 -24.82 21.24 -12.65
CA TYR A 178 -23.73 21.18 -11.69
C TYR A 178 -22.97 19.87 -11.78
N GLU A 179 -21.65 19.99 -11.76
CA GLU A 179 -20.74 18.85 -11.79
C GLU A 179 -20.60 18.21 -10.41
N ARG A 180 -20.34 16.91 -10.41
CA ARG A 180 -20.18 16.09 -9.20
C ARG A 180 -19.08 16.61 -8.27
N GLY A 181 -17.95 17.08 -8.81
CA GLY A 181 -16.86 17.68 -8.05
C GLY A 181 -17.22 19.00 -7.38
N TYR A 182 -18.04 19.83 -8.04
CA TYR A 182 -18.55 21.06 -7.44
C TYR A 182 -19.54 20.76 -6.30
N LEU A 183 -20.44 19.79 -6.50
CA LEU A 183 -21.35 19.34 -5.45
C LEU A 183 -20.61 18.73 -4.25
N HIS A 184 -19.51 17.99 -4.49
CA HIS A 184 -18.60 17.54 -3.43
C HIS A 184 -18.03 18.72 -2.64
N HIS A 185 -17.51 19.74 -3.33
CA HIS A 185 -16.98 20.94 -2.69
C HIS A 185 -18.02 21.58 -1.78
N LEU A 186 -19.23 21.90 -2.29
CA LEU A 186 -20.30 22.51 -1.51
C LEU A 186 -20.72 21.65 -0.30
N ALA A 187 -20.82 20.33 -0.48
CA ALA A 187 -21.16 19.41 0.61
C ALA A 187 -20.05 19.34 1.67
N LYS A 188 -18.78 19.47 1.26
CA LYS A 188 -17.61 19.41 2.16
C LYS A 188 -17.43 20.70 2.96
N THR A 189 -17.72 21.85 2.35
CA THR A 189 -17.66 23.17 3.00
C THR A 189 -18.93 23.53 3.78
N SER A 190 -19.95 22.67 3.74
CA SER A 190 -21.26 22.88 4.41
C SER A 190 -22.00 24.13 3.93
N GLU A 191 -21.91 24.42 2.64
CA GLU A 191 -22.62 25.52 2.01
C GLU A 191 -24.10 25.20 1.81
N TYR A 192 -25.00 26.12 2.16
CA TYR A 192 -26.46 25.94 2.04
C TYR A 192 -26.92 25.63 0.61
N LEU A 193 -26.22 26.19 -0.39
CA LEU A 193 -26.49 25.88 -1.80
C LEU A 193 -26.33 24.38 -2.08
N GLY A 194 -25.34 23.73 -1.47
CA GLY A 194 -25.15 22.29 -1.58
C GLY A 194 -26.36 21.52 -1.07
N TRP A 195 -26.91 21.91 0.08
CA TRP A 195 -28.10 21.28 0.64
C TRP A 195 -29.33 21.45 -0.26
N HIS A 196 -29.52 22.63 -0.83
CA HIS A 196 -30.63 22.89 -1.76
C HIS A 196 -30.50 22.04 -3.03
N LEU A 197 -29.33 22.00 -3.66
CA LEU A 197 -29.11 21.24 -4.89
C LEU A 197 -29.27 19.73 -4.68
N LEU A 198 -28.68 19.19 -3.60
CA LEU A 198 -28.83 17.78 -3.25
C LEU A 198 -30.27 17.44 -2.81
N GLY A 199 -30.97 18.39 -2.18
CA GLY A 199 -32.38 18.25 -1.80
C GLY A 199 -33.30 18.17 -3.00
N ILE A 200 -33.12 19.08 -3.98
CA ILE A 200 -33.83 19.05 -5.28
C ILE A 200 -33.62 17.70 -5.96
N HIS A 201 -32.38 17.21 -5.98
CA HIS A 201 -32.06 15.90 -6.56
C HIS A 201 -32.78 14.75 -5.84
N ASN A 202 -32.70 14.68 -4.51
CA ASN A 202 -33.34 13.61 -3.75
C ASN A 202 -34.87 13.63 -3.89
N ILE A 203 -35.51 14.80 -3.85
CA ILE A 203 -36.96 14.92 -4.07
C ILE A 203 -37.32 14.47 -5.49
N SER A 204 -36.54 14.88 -6.48
CA SER A 204 -36.73 14.44 -7.88
C SER A 204 -36.59 12.91 -8.03
N PHE A 205 -35.64 12.31 -7.32
CA PHE A 205 -35.46 10.86 -7.26
C PHE A 205 -36.72 10.16 -6.73
N TYR A 206 -37.29 10.65 -5.62
CA TYR A 206 -38.50 10.07 -5.02
C TYR A 206 -39.72 10.20 -5.95
N HIS A 207 -39.92 11.37 -6.58
CA HIS A 207 -41.00 11.53 -7.55
C HIS A 207 -40.84 10.62 -8.77
N ARG A 208 -39.61 10.41 -9.25
CA ARG A 208 -39.33 9.44 -10.31
C ARG A 208 -39.66 8.02 -9.85
N LEU A 209 -39.20 7.61 -8.67
CA LEU A 209 -39.50 6.29 -8.11
C LEU A 209 -41.01 6.03 -8.02
N MET A 210 -41.79 6.99 -7.50
CA MET A 210 -43.25 6.87 -7.42
C MET A 210 -43.92 6.82 -8.81
N ARG A 211 -43.42 7.58 -9.79
CA ARG A 211 -43.90 7.50 -11.19
C ARG A 211 -43.62 6.13 -11.81
N GLU A 212 -42.42 5.60 -11.63
CA GLU A 212 -42.02 4.26 -12.12
C GLU A 212 -42.90 3.18 -11.49
N ILE A 213 -43.05 3.19 -10.16
CA ILE A 213 -43.92 2.28 -9.42
C ILE A 213 -45.34 2.31 -9.99
N ARG A 214 -45.94 3.50 -10.10
CA ARG A 214 -47.30 3.67 -10.64
C ARG A 214 -47.42 3.13 -12.06
N ALA A 215 -46.45 3.41 -12.92
CA ALA A 215 -46.46 2.95 -14.31
C ALA A 215 -46.44 1.41 -14.40
N HIS A 216 -45.60 0.76 -13.59
CA HIS A 216 -45.51 -0.71 -13.56
C HIS A 216 -46.75 -1.38 -12.95
N ILE A 217 -47.39 -0.76 -11.96
CA ILE A 217 -48.68 -1.23 -11.42
C ILE A 217 -49.76 -1.19 -12.51
N LEU A 218 -49.91 -0.05 -13.20
CA LEU A 218 -50.91 0.11 -14.26
C LEU A 218 -50.66 -0.80 -15.47
N ALA A 219 -49.39 -1.13 -15.74
CA ALA A 219 -49.00 -2.05 -16.80
C ALA A 219 -49.06 -3.53 -16.39
N GLY A 220 -49.40 -3.86 -15.14
CA GLY A 220 -49.42 -5.24 -14.64
C GLY A 220 -48.05 -5.91 -14.52
N THR A 221 -46.95 -5.13 -14.51
CA THR A 221 -45.56 -5.63 -14.47
C THR A 221 -44.85 -5.33 -13.14
N PHE A 222 -45.61 -4.91 -12.12
CA PHE A 222 -45.05 -4.48 -10.84
C PHE A 222 -44.25 -5.56 -10.11
N ALA A 223 -44.65 -6.83 -10.17
CA ALA A 223 -43.96 -7.92 -9.48
C ALA A 223 -42.49 -8.07 -9.97
N GLU A 224 -42.28 -8.07 -11.28
CA GLU A 224 -40.93 -8.14 -11.87
C GLU A 224 -40.12 -6.89 -11.57
N TYR A 225 -40.75 -5.71 -11.67
CA TYR A 225 -40.13 -4.45 -11.32
C TYR A 225 -39.68 -4.43 -9.85
N TYR A 226 -40.52 -4.90 -8.94
CA TYR A 226 -40.25 -4.96 -7.50
C TYR A 226 -39.01 -5.84 -7.20
N GLU A 227 -38.96 -7.05 -7.74
CA GLU A 227 -37.84 -7.99 -7.56
C GLU A 227 -36.49 -7.37 -7.95
N LYS A 228 -36.47 -6.64 -9.08
CA LYS A 228 -35.28 -5.95 -9.55
C LYS A 228 -34.97 -4.71 -8.71
N LYS A 229 -35.97 -3.84 -8.53
CA LYS A 229 -35.79 -2.51 -7.93
C LYS A 229 -35.40 -2.61 -6.46
N ARG A 230 -35.88 -3.62 -5.72
CA ARG A 230 -35.45 -3.81 -4.31
C ARG A 230 -33.93 -3.98 -4.19
N LEU A 231 -33.30 -4.66 -5.16
CA LEU A 231 -31.86 -4.88 -5.18
C LEU A 231 -31.13 -3.60 -5.56
N ASP A 232 -31.70 -2.81 -6.48
CA ASP A 232 -31.14 -1.53 -6.92
C ASP A 232 -31.13 -0.49 -5.77
N LEU A 233 -32.21 -0.40 -4.99
CA LEU A 233 -32.39 0.63 -3.97
C LEU A 233 -31.52 0.45 -2.72
N ILE A 234 -31.00 -0.77 -2.48
CA ILE A 234 -30.10 -1.05 -1.35
C ILE A 234 -28.61 -0.92 -1.73
N ARG A 235 -28.30 -0.63 -3.00
CA ARG A 235 -26.92 -0.51 -3.46
C ARG A 235 -26.22 0.67 -2.78
N VAL A 236 -24.96 0.44 -2.43
CA VAL A 236 -24.01 1.49 -2.10
C VAL A 236 -23.36 1.99 -3.38
N ASP A 237 -22.57 3.06 -3.27
CA ASP A 237 -21.76 3.58 -4.38
C ASP A 237 -21.01 2.47 -5.15
N GLU A 238 -21.49 2.15 -6.35
CA GLU A 238 -20.90 1.14 -7.24
C GLU A 238 -19.59 1.62 -7.87
N ASP A 239 -19.54 2.90 -8.27
CA ASP A 239 -18.40 3.49 -8.97
C ASP A 239 -17.18 3.61 -8.04
N SER A 240 -17.42 3.79 -6.75
CA SER A 240 -16.38 3.97 -5.74
C SER A 240 -16.84 3.39 -4.41
N PRO A 241 -16.74 2.07 -4.17
CA PRO A 241 -17.23 1.47 -2.93
C PRO A 241 -16.52 2.03 -1.67
N PRO A 242 -17.22 2.24 -0.55
CA PRO A 242 -16.66 2.82 0.68
C PRO A 242 -15.64 1.92 1.38
N VAL A 243 -15.72 0.61 1.16
CA VAL A 243 -14.70 -0.36 1.55
C VAL A 243 -14.05 -0.86 0.26
N PRO A 244 -12.78 -0.51 -0.01
CA PRO A 244 -12.08 -1.09 -1.15
C PRO A 244 -12.10 -2.62 -1.02
N PRO A 245 -12.40 -3.37 -2.08
CA PRO A 245 -12.30 -4.82 -2.03
C PRO A 245 -10.90 -5.20 -1.55
N LYS A 246 -10.84 -6.14 -0.61
CA LYS A 246 -9.60 -6.57 0.03
C LYS A 246 -8.68 -7.16 -1.04
N GLN A 247 -7.73 -6.38 -1.56
CA GLN A 247 -6.68 -6.91 -2.41
C GLN A 247 -5.89 -7.92 -1.57
N THR A 248 -5.96 -9.19 -1.94
CA THR A 248 -5.10 -10.23 -1.38
C THR A 248 -3.66 -9.87 -1.75
N ARG A 249 -2.96 -9.16 -0.85
CA ARG A 249 -1.51 -9.01 -0.96
C ARG A 249 -0.91 -10.41 -0.86
N ILE A 250 -0.53 -10.96 -2.00
CA ILE A 250 0.35 -12.13 -2.06
C ILE A 250 1.60 -11.71 -1.27
N LYS A 251 1.87 -12.37 -0.13
CA LYS A 251 3.11 -12.13 0.61
C LYS A 251 4.27 -12.40 -0.36
N PRO A 252 5.25 -11.49 -0.49
CA PRO A 252 6.40 -11.73 -1.34
C PRO A 252 7.02 -13.08 -0.96
N SER A 253 7.32 -13.91 -1.96
CA SER A 253 8.04 -15.16 -1.72
C SER A 253 9.37 -14.82 -1.04
N LYS A 254 9.64 -15.44 0.11
CA LYS A 254 10.96 -15.32 0.78
C LYS A 254 12.05 -16.13 0.08
N LYS A 255 11.73 -16.78 -1.05
CA LYS A 255 12.63 -17.66 -1.80
C LYS A 255 12.58 -17.34 -3.28
N LEU A 256 13.74 -17.42 -3.93
CA LEU A 256 13.90 -17.34 -5.37
C LEU A 256 15.16 -18.11 -5.76
N GLY A 257 15.02 -19.11 -6.64
CA GLY A 257 16.14 -20.00 -6.97
C GLY A 257 16.71 -20.70 -5.73
N ASP A 258 18.04 -20.70 -5.62
CA ASP A 258 18.80 -21.26 -4.50
C ASP A 258 18.98 -20.24 -3.34
N TYR A 259 18.12 -19.23 -3.24
CA TYR A 259 18.26 -18.16 -2.25
C TYR A 259 17.02 -17.94 -1.40
N GLU A 260 17.23 -17.59 -0.14
CA GLU A 260 16.17 -17.21 0.80
C GLU A 260 16.53 -15.95 1.62
N ILE A 261 15.50 -15.18 2.01
CA ILE A 261 15.66 -14.05 2.94
C ILE A 261 15.66 -14.60 4.37
N VAL A 262 16.75 -14.35 5.10
CA VAL A 262 16.88 -14.66 6.53
C VAL A 262 16.93 -13.36 7.34
N THR A 263 16.34 -13.36 8.52
CA THR A 263 16.35 -12.20 9.42
C THR A 263 17.03 -12.60 10.73
N ASN A 264 18.03 -11.83 11.15
CA ASN A 264 18.73 -12.08 12.41
C ASN A 264 17.88 -11.61 13.62
N PRO A 265 18.24 -11.99 14.86
CA PRO A 265 17.51 -11.57 16.07
C PRO A 265 17.46 -10.05 16.28
N ALA A 266 18.41 -9.30 15.70
CA ALA A 266 18.43 -7.84 15.71
C ALA A 266 17.48 -7.20 14.67
N GLY A 267 16.69 -8.01 13.95
CA GLY A 267 15.70 -7.55 12.98
C GLY A 267 16.27 -7.18 11.61
N THR A 268 17.55 -7.42 11.36
CA THR A 268 18.17 -7.12 10.06
C THR A 268 18.08 -8.31 9.11
N SER A 269 17.72 -8.04 7.86
CA SER A 269 17.56 -9.08 6.84
C SER A 269 18.78 -9.19 5.92
N SER A 270 19.10 -10.42 5.54
CA SER A 270 20.20 -10.79 4.66
C SER A 270 19.77 -11.87 3.67
N ILE A 271 20.52 -12.06 2.60
CA ILE A 271 20.31 -13.16 1.65
C ILE A 271 21.16 -14.36 2.07
N LYS A 272 20.54 -15.54 2.09
CA LYS A 272 21.21 -16.82 2.33
C LYS A 272 21.11 -17.69 1.10
N GLN A 273 22.22 -18.30 0.70
CA GLN A 273 22.20 -19.38 -0.29
C GLN A 273 21.82 -20.69 0.41
N ILE A 274 20.81 -21.37 -0.13
CA ILE A 274 20.19 -22.56 0.49
C ILE A 274 21.16 -23.74 0.44
N SER A 275 21.79 -23.99 -0.72
CA SER A 275 22.69 -25.13 -0.93
C SER A 275 23.95 -25.10 -0.05
N SER A 276 24.62 -23.95 0.07
CA SER A 276 25.84 -23.78 0.85
C SER A 276 25.57 -23.46 2.32
N GLY A 277 24.40 -22.90 2.62
CA GLY A 277 24.06 -22.34 3.93
C GLY A 277 24.74 -21.01 4.24
N GLU A 278 25.52 -20.45 3.31
CA GLU A 278 26.24 -19.20 3.51
C GLU A 278 25.28 -18.00 3.47
N VAL A 279 25.41 -17.10 4.45
CA VAL A 279 24.62 -15.88 4.57
C VAL A 279 25.49 -14.70 4.17
N MET A 280 25.06 -13.95 3.15
CA MET A 280 25.70 -12.70 2.75
C MET A 280 25.57 -11.68 3.88
N HIS A 281 26.69 -11.08 4.30
CA HIS A 281 26.74 -10.12 5.42
C HIS A 281 26.08 -10.65 6.71
N SER A 282 26.64 -11.72 7.26
CA SER A 282 25.99 -12.54 8.29
C SER A 282 25.97 -11.96 9.71
N VAL A 283 26.64 -10.82 9.97
CA VAL A 283 26.93 -10.45 11.37
C VAL A 283 26.54 -9.04 11.82
N SER A 284 26.74 -8.02 10.99
CA SER A 284 26.15 -6.69 11.16
C SER A 284 25.13 -6.44 10.07
N GLY A 285 24.35 -5.36 10.14
CA GLY A 285 23.45 -5.06 9.03
C GLY A 285 24.25 -4.90 7.72
N PRO A 286 23.79 -5.48 6.58
CA PRO A 286 24.56 -5.50 5.33
C PRO A 286 25.13 -4.14 4.94
N SER A 287 24.34 -3.08 5.10
CA SER A 287 24.77 -1.71 4.77
C SER A 287 25.87 -1.17 5.69
N GLU A 288 25.86 -1.53 6.98
CA GLU A 288 26.90 -1.09 7.93
C GLU A 288 28.22 -1.82 7.67
N GLU A 289 28.15 -3.12 7.36
CA GLU A 289 29.32 -3.89 6.97
C GLU A 289 29.93 -3.34 5.69
N SER A 290 29.11 -3.13 4.65
CA SER A 290 29.59 -2.58 3.37
C SER A 290 30.20 -1.18 3.53
N GLN A 291 29.60 -0.33 4.37
CA GLN A 291 30.11 1.01 4.65
C GLN A 291 31.51 0.95 5.31
N LYS A 292 31.66 0.19 6.39
CA LYS A 292 32.94 0.10 7.12
C LYS A 292 34.01 -0.64 6.32
N LEU A 293 33.65 -1.73 5.65
CA LEU A 293 34.60 -2.62 5.00
C LEU A 293 35.11 -2.05 3.67
N TYR A 294 34.22 -1.51 2.86
CA TYR A 294 34.54 -1.14 1.48
C TYR A 294 34.64 0.37 1.30
N VAL A 295 33.72 1.16 1.85
CA VAL A 295 33.68 2.62 1.60
C VAL A 295 34.64 3.38 2.50
N ASP A 296 34.56 3.17 3.82
CA ASP A 296 35.35 3.93 4.80
C ASP A 296 36.83 3.52 4.73
N GLN A 297 37.12 2.22 4.70
CA GLN A 297 38.49 1.71 4.60
C GLN A 297 39.17 2.08 3.28
N SER A 298 38.42 2.21 2.18
CA SER A 298 39.00 2.73 0.94
C SER A 298 39.12 4.24 0.89
N CYS A 299 38.58 4.95 1.89
CA CYS A 299 38.49 6.40 1.90
C CYS A 299 37.86 6.94 0.61
N LEU A 300 36.81 6.29 0.11
CA LEU A 300 36.18 6.61 -1.17
C LEU A 300 35.79 8.09 -1.26
N ALA A 301 35.22 8.66 -0.20
CA ALA A 301 34.88 10.08 -0.11
C ALA A 301 36.05 11.00 -0.49
N VAL A 302 37.26 10.70 -0.03
CA VAL A 302 38.47 11.50 -0.35
C VAL A 302 38.90 11.27 -1.79
N ARG A 303 38.79 10.03 -2.30
CA ARG A 303 39.18 9.69 -3.67
C ARG A 303 38.28 10.29 -4.74
N LEU A 304 37.02 10.56 -4.40
CA LEU A 304 36.05 11.23 -5.26
C LEU A 304 36.36 12.71 -5.46
N LEU A 305 37.18 13.33 -4.62
CA LEU A 305 37.57 14.73 -4.77
C LEU A 305 38.59 14.92 -5.89
N LYS A 306 38.41 15.97 -6.68
CA LYS A 306 39.41 16.43 -7.65
C LYS A 306 40.67 16.89 -6.92
N ARG A 307 41.84 16.52 -7.46
CA ARG A 307 43.14 17.00 -6.95
C ARG A 307 43.52 18.38 -7.51
N SER A 308 42.91 18.76 -8.63
CA SER A 308 43.07 20.03 -9.35
C SER A 308 41.87 20.24 -10.27
N ASP A 309 41.63 21.46 -10.75
CA ASP A 309 40.46 21.76 -11.59
C ASP A 309 40.37 20.90 -12.88
N ASP A 310 41.53 20.49 -13.43
CA ASP A 310 41.65 19.66 -14.63
C ASP A 310 41.60 18.14 -14.35
N ASP A 311 41.47 17.72 -13.09
CA ASP A 311 41.42 16.30 -12.70
C ASP A 311 40.05 15.69 -13.02
N ASN A 312 39.89 15.25 -14.26
CA ASN A 312 38.69 14.58 -14.75
C ASN A 312 38.86 13.06 -14.86
N ALA A 313 39.90 12.49 -14.24
CA ALA A 313 40.13 11.06 -14.26
C ALA A 313 39.02 10.34 -13.49
N GLU A 314 38.38 9.35 -14.11
CA GLU A 314 37.35 8.55 -13.48
C GLU A 314 37.93 7.69 -12.33
N VAL A 315 37.19 7.55 -11.24
CA VAL A 315 37.43 6.55 -10.20
C VAL A 315 36.66 5.29 -10.59
N VAL A 316 37.34 4.17 -10.77
CA VAL A 316 36.72 2.90 -11.16
C VAL A 316 36.69 1.94 -9.97
N ILE A 317 35.50 1.46 -9.63
CA ILE A 317 35.28 0.44 -8.60
C ILE A 317 34.84 -0.85 -9.29
N TRP A 318 35.54 -1.96 -9.00
CA TRP A 318 35.01 -3.29 -9.26
C TRP A 318 34.26 -3.80 -8.05
N ASP A 319 33.07 -4.33 -8.27
CA ASP A 319 32.23 -4.98 -7.25
C ASP A 319 32.04 -6.44 -7.65
N VAL A 320 32.90 -7.32 -7.12
CA VAL A 320 32.94 -8.74 -7.48
C VAL A 320 32.11 -9.53 -6.48
N GLY A 321 30.97 -10.06 -6.95
CA GLY A 321 29.96 -10.69 -6.09
C GLY A 321 28.89 -9.69 -5.66
N LEU A 322 28.09 -9.20 -6.62
CA LEU A 322 27.07 -8.18 -6.39
C LEU A 322 26.08 -8.56 -5.27
N GLY A 323 25.63 -9.82 -5.25
CA GLY A 323 24.67 -10.32 -4.27
C GLY A 323 23.41 -9.45 -4.17
N ALA A 324 23.12 -8.91 -2.98
CA ALA A 324 22.00 -7.98 -2.74
C ALA A 324 22.36 -6.50 -3.00
N ALA A 325 23.42 -6.25 -3.77
CA ALA A 325 23.96 -4.94 -4.14
C ALA A 325 24.40 -4.04 -2.97
N SER A 326 24.73 -4.61 -1.81
CA SER A 326 25.07 -3.82 -0.61
C SER A 326 26.32 -2.97 -0.80
N ASN A 327 27.37 -3.51 -1.43
CA ASN A 327 28.65 -2.81 -1.64
C ASN A 327 28.53 -1.69 -2.68
N ALA A 328 27.97 -2.01 -3.85
CA ALA A 328 27.70 -1.01 -4.88
C ALA A 328 26.77 0.12 -4.37
N MET A 329 25.73 -0.21 -3.60
CA MET A 329 24.85 0.79 -3.02
C MET A 329 25.54 1.65 -1.95
N ALA A 330 26.44 1.09 -1.15
CA ALA A 330 27.24 1.88 -0.21
C ALA A 330 28.15 2.89 -0.94
N ALA A 331 28.79 2.48 -2.05
CA ALA A 331 29.57 3.39 -2.88
C ALA A 331 28.71 4.49 -3.52
N LEU A 332 27.53 4.13 -4.04
CA LEU A 332 26.58 5.08 -4.62
C LEU A 332 26.10 6.09 -3.56
N GLN A 333 25.73 5.63 -2.36
CA GLN A 333 25.30 6.52 -1.27
C GLN A 333 26.43 7.44 -0.78
N CYS A 334 27.67 6.94 -0.76
CA CYS A 334 28.84 7.77 -0.50
C CYS A 334 28.97 8.89 -1.55
N PHE A 335 28.85 8.54 -2.83
CA PHE A 335 28.91 9.53 -3.90
C PHE A 335 27.78 10.56 -3.81
N GLU A 336 26.53 10.13 -3.59
CA GLU A 336 25.37 11.03 -3.47
C GLU A 336 25.53 12.00 -2.29
N ARG A 337 26.08 11.53 -1.16
CA ARG A 337 26.39 12.39 -0.02
C ARG A 337 27.43 13.45 -0.38
N GLU A 338 28.57 13.06 -0.95
CA GLU A 338 29.61 14.03 -1.33
C GLU A 338 29.11 15.01 -2.41
N LEU A 339 28.26 14.55 -3.33
CA LEU A 339 27.64 15.39 -4.36
C LEU A 339 26.71 16.43 -3.75
N ALA A 340 25.89 16.04 -2.77
CA ALA A 340 24.99 16.94 -2.08
C ALA A 340 25.74 17.97 -1.21
N GLU A 341 26.82 17.54 -0.54
CA GLU A 341 27.58 18.40 0.37
C GLU A 341 28.52 19.37 -0.35
N ARG A 342 29.15 18.95 -1.45
CA ARG A 342 30.25 19.69 -2.09
C ARG A 342 29.94 20.17 -3.50
N GLY A 343 28.91 19.61 -4.14
CA GLY A 343 28.51 19.93 -5.50
C GLY A 343 29.34 19.22 -6.58
N PRO A 344 28.87 19.21 -7.84
CA PRO A 344 29.45 18.42 -8.93
C PRO A 344 30.83 18.91 -9.41
N ALA A 345 31.14 20.20 -9.23
CA ALA A 345 32.35 20.81 -9.80
C ALA A 345 33.66 20.25 -9.20
N VAL A 346 33.61 19.84 -7.94
CA VAL A 346 34.78 19.36 -7.18
C VAL A 346 34.89 17.84 -7.15
N LEU A 347 33.94 17.12 -7.77
CA LEU A 347 33.93 15.66 -7.81
C LEU A 347 34.47 15.13 -9.13
N ARG A 348 35.17 14.00 -9.03
CA ARG A 348 35.60 13.16 -10.14
C ARG A 348 34.46 12.23 -10.56
N PRO A 349 34.36 11.85 -11.86
CA PRO A 349 33.42 10.83 -12.28
C PRO A 349 33.68 9.49 -11.56
N LEU A 350 32.61 8.77 -11.20
CA LEU A 350 32.66 7.44 -10.59
C LEU A 350 32.07 6.40 -11.55
N ARG A 351 32.80 5.31 -11.78
CA ARG A 351 32.28 4.12 -12.45
C ARG A 351 32.26 2.94 -11.51
N ILE A 352 31.10 2.32 -11.34
CA ILE A 352 30.93 1.06 -10.64
C ILE A 352 30.74 -0.04 -11.69
N VAL A 353 31.59 -1.05 -11.65
CA VAL A 353 31.55 -2.24 -12.52
C VAL A 353 31.27 -3.44 -11.63
N SER A 354 30.03 -3.91 -11.61
CA SER A 354 29.63 -5.07 -10.82
C SER A 354 29.68 -6.35 -11.65
N PHE A 355 30.04 -7.45 -11.02
CA PHE A 355 30.09 -8.79 -11.63
C PHE A 355 29.24 -9.77 -10.83
N GLU A 356 28.34 -10.47 -11.50
CA GLU A 356 27.46 -11.44 -10.85
C GLU A 356 27.02 -12.54 -11.82
N CYS A 357 27.09 -13.79 -11.38
CA CYS A 357 26.69 -14.95 -12.17
C CYS A 357 25.23 -15.35 -11.91
N ASP A 358 24.70 -15.06 -10.71
CA ASP A 358 23.29 -15.30 -10.37
C ASP A 358 22.64 -14.04 -9.79
N LEU A 359 21.64 -13.49 -10.50
CA LEU A 359 20.90 -12.30 -10.09
C LEU A 359 19.73 -12.59 -9.15
N HIS A 360 19.45 -13.84 -8.80
CA HIS A 360 18.40 -14.20 -7.85
C HIS A 360 18.53 -13.50 -6.49
N PRO A 361 19.71 -13.29 -5.88
CA PRO A 361 19.86 -12.51 -4.65
C PRO A 361 19.28 -11.10 -4.76
N LEU A 362 19.68 -10.36 -5.79
CA LEU A 362 19.21 -8.99 -6.02
C LEU A 362 17.72 -8.96 -6.41
N ALA A 363 17.29 -9.88 -7.27
CA ALA A 363 15.89 -10.01 -7.68
C ALA A 363 14.97 -10.43 -6.53
N LEU A 364 15.47 -11.18 -5.55
CA LEU A 364 14.74 -11.54 -4.34
C LEU A 364 14.67 -10.35 -3.38
N ALA A 365 15.81 -9.67 -3.14
CA ALA A 365 15.88 -8.54 -2.22
C ALA A 365 15.04 -7.34 -2.69
N THR A 366 14.99 -7.06 -3.99
CA THR A 366 14.17 -5.98 -4.57
C THR A 366 12.66 -6.23 -4.50
N LYS A 367 12.21 -7.48 -4.34
CA LYS A 367 10.79 -7.81 -4.08
C LYS A 367 10.35 -7.48 -2.65
N ASP A 368 11.29 -7.23 -1.74
CA ASP A 368 11.04 -6.85 -0.35
C ASP A 368 11.94 -5.68 0.09
N ALA A 369 11.77 -4.52 -0.54
CA ALA A 369 12.48 -3.29 -0.18
C ALA A 369 12.17 -2.78 1.25
N GLY A 370 11.19 -3.39 1.94
CA GLY A 370 10.97 -3.19 3.37
C GLY A 370 12.09 -3.81 4.21
N ALA A 371 12.52 -5.01 3.84
CA ALA A 371 13.60 -5.75 4.48
C ALA A 371 15.01 -5.23 4.11
N PHE A 372 15.16 -4.59 2.94
CA PHE A 372 16.43 -4.07 2.42
C PHE A 372 16.34 -2.56 2.11
N PRO A 373 16.55 -1.67 3.10
CA PRO A 373 16.33 -0.23 2.94
C PRO A 373 17.19 0.42 1.85
N HIS A 374 18.42 -0.06 1.62
CA HIS A 374 19.29 0.46 0.55
C HIS A 374 18.71 0.21 -0.85
N LEU A 375 17.84 -0.77 -1.01
CA LEU A 375 17.16 -1.09 -2.27
C LEU A 375 15.87 -0.30 -2.51
N ARG A 376 15.61 0.75 -1.71
CA ARG A 376 14.56 1.74 -2.03
C ARG A 376 15.01 2.72 -3.12
N HIS A 377 16.30 2.76 -3.39
CA HIS A 377 16.86 3.54 -4.49
C HIS A 377 16.46 2.93 -5.84
N ARG A 378 16.36 3.75 -6.91
CA ARG A 378 15.95 3.28 -8.24
C ARG A 378 17.03 2.45 -8.96
N ALA A 379 18.30 2.69 -8.67
CA ALA A 379 19.42 2.11 -9.42
C ALA A 379 19.41 0.57 -9.45
N PRO A 380 19.20 -0.16 -8.34
CA PRO A 380 19.13 -1.62 -8.35
C PRO A 380 18.08 -2.20 -9.31
N TYR A 381 16.92 -1.55 -9.47
CA TYR A 381 15.88 -1.99 -10.39
C TYR A 381 16.28 -1.79 -11.86
N GLU A 382 16.93 -0.66 -12.15
CA GLU A 382 17.45 -0.37 -13.49
C GLU A 382 18.64 -1.29 -13.84
N ILE A 383 19.50 -1.58 -12.87
CA ILE A 383 20.59 -2.56 -13.03
C ILE A 383 20.06 -3.96 -13.30
N LEU A 384 19.04 -4.41 -12.57
CA LEU A 384 18.38 -5.71 -12.84
C LEU A 384 17.76 -5.78 -14.24
N LYS A 385 17.21 -4.67 -14.73
CA LYS A 385 16.46 -4.62 -16.00
C LYS A 385 17.37 -4.44 -17.22
N ASN A 386 18.33 -3.54 -17.11
CA ASN A 386 19.10 -3.01 -18.23
C ASN A 386 20.62 -3.26 -18.10
N SER A 387 21.07 -3.86 -16.99
CA SER A 387 22.49 -4.06 -16.65
C SER A 387 23.32 -2.77 -16.62
N ARG A 388 22.67 -1.60 -16.65
CA ARG A 388 23.30 -0.28 -16.64
C ARG A 388 22.40 0.75 -15.99
N TRP A 389 23.00 1.71 -15.32
CA TRP A 389 22.31 2.87 -14.76
C TRP A 389 23.25 4.07 -14.70
N SER A 390 22.73 5.27 -14.95
CA SER A 390 23.47 6.53 -14.81
C SER A 390 22.75 7.46 -13.84
N HIS A 391 23.54 8.09 -12.96
CA HIS A 391 23.02 9.10 -12.05
C HIS A 391 22.68 10.40 -12.81
N ALA A 392 21.68 11.15 -12.32
CA ALA A 392 21.17 12.34 -13.02
C ALA A 392 22.19 13.47 -13.18
N SER A 393 23.25 13.49 -12.35
CA SER A 393 24.35 14.45 -12.47
C SER A 393 25.28 14.18 -13.65
N GLY A 394 25.20 13.00 -14.29
CA GLY A 394 26.13 12.57 -15.34
C GLY A 394 27.51 12.14 -14.83
N LEU A 395 27.75 12.19 -13.52
CA LEU A 395 29.06 11.91 -12.91
C LEU A 395 29.19 10.51 -12.29
N LEU A 396 28.13 9.71 -12.26
CA LEU A 396 28.19 8.31 -11.81
C LEU A 396 27.53 7.39 -12.85
N ASN A 397 28.28 6.38 -13.29
CA ASN A 397 27.79 5.31 -14.13
C ASN A 397 27.98 3.96 -13.42
N TRP A 398 26.96 3.12 -13.46
CA TRP A 398 26.99 1.77 -12.91
C TRP A 398 26.68 0.79 -14.04
N GLU A 399 27.58 -0.15 -14.28
CA GLU A 399 27.42 -1.27 -15.20
C GLU A 399 27.50 -2.61 -14.48
N LEU A 400 26.74 -3.59 -14.96
CA LEU A 400 26.68 -4.94 -14.46
C LEU A 400 27.04 -5.92 -15.58
N HIS A 401 28.08 -6.71 -15.36
CA HIS A 401 28.41 -7.87 -16.19
C HIS A 401 27.75 -9.12 -15.60
N VAL A 402 26.77 -9.67 -16.33
CA VAL A 402 26.07 -10.88 -15.95
C VAL A 402 26.82 -12.09 -16.51
N GLY A 403 27.41 -12.90 -15.64
CA GLY A 403 28.19 -14.09 -15.97
C GLY A 403 29.43 -14.26 -15.10
N ASP A 404 30.34 -15.14 -15.52
CA ASP A 404 31.59 -15.41 -14.80
C ASP A 404 32.52 -14.18 -14.83
N PHE A 405 32.90 -13.69 -13.65
CA PHE A 405 33.87 -12.60 -13.48
C PHE A 405 35.13 -12.80 -14.32
N LEU A 406 35.64 -14.03 -14.38
CA LEU A 406 36.88 -14.34 -15.11
C LEU A 406 36.75 -14.19 -16.62
N ALA A 407 35.54 -14.17 -17.18
CA ALA A 407 35.30 -13.93 -18.59
C ALA A 407 35.37 -12.43 -18.95
N PHE A 408 35.09 -11.56 -17.97
CA PHE A 408 35.04 -10.10 -18.17
C PHE A 408 36.26 -9.35 -17.62
N LEU A 409 37.06 -10.00 -16.77
CA LEU A 409 38.21 -9.41 -16.08
C LEU A 409 39.11 -8.62 -17.02
N GLU A 410 39.61 -9.24 -18.10
CA GLU A 410 40.55 -8.57 -19.01
C GLU A 410 39.91 -7.50 -19.91
N SER A 411 38.60 -7.59 -20.18
CA SER A 411 37.87 -6.61 -21.00
C SER A 411 37.36 -5.39 -20.23
N SER A 412 37.34 -5.47 -18.90
CA SER A 412 36.80 -4.43 -18.03
C SER A 412 37.79 -3.27 -17.87
N ALA A 413 37.28 -2.09 -17.52
CA ALA A 413 38.14 -0.96 -17.20
C ALA A 413 39.00 -1.28 -15.98
N VAL A 414 40.29 -0.90 -16.02
CA VAL A 414 41.21 -1.14 -14.90
C VAL A 414 40.65 -0.46 -13.64
N PRO A 415 40.56 -1.15 -12.48
CA PRO A 415 39.98 -0.59 -11.26
C PRO A 415 40.98 0.24 -10.45
N ASP A 416 40.50 1.27 -9.76
CA ASP A 416 41.20 1.91 -8.65
C ASP A 416 40.96 1.15 -7.35
N LEU A 417 39.71 0.68 -7.17
CA LEU A 417 39.27 -0.06 -6.00
C LEU A 417 38.60 -1.37 -6.45
N ILE A 418 38.87 -2.46 -5.74
CA ILE A 418 38.22 -3.75 -5.94
C ILE A 418 37.54 -4.14 -4.63
N TYR A 419 36.22 -4.10 -4.62
CA TYR A 419 35.38 -4.66 -3.57
C TYR A 419 35.17 -6.14 -3.91
N PHE A 420 35.99 -6.98 -3.28
CA PHE A 420 36.05 -8.40 -3.57
C PHE A 420 35.25 -9.18 -2.53
N ASP A 421 33.98 -9.43 -2.85
CA ASP A 421 32.99 -10.02 -1.96
C ASP A 421 32.27 -11.27 -2.54
N PRO A 422 32.95 -12.18 -3.26
CA PRO A 422 32.31 -13.42 -3.65
C PRO A 422 32.06 -14.31 -2.42
N PHE A 423 31.30 -15.38 -2.63
CA PHE A 423 31.15 -16.43 -1.62
C PHE A 423 32.50 -16.92 -1.11
N SER A 424 32.52 -17.36 0.15
CA SER A 424 33.76 -17.71 0.83
C SER A 424 34.53 -18.79 0.09
N SER A 425 35.85 -18.84 0.29
CA SER A 425 36.73 -19.89 -0.26
C SER A 425 36.32 -21.34 0.09
N LYS A 426 35.35 -21.55 0.98
CA LYS A 426 34.74 -22.86 1.25
C LYS A 426 33.61 -23.20 0.28
N THR A 427 32.88 -22.19 -0.15
CA THR A 427 31.67 -22.28 -0.98
C THR A 427 32.02 -22.09 -2.46
N ASP A 428 32.84 -21.10 -2.78
CA ASP A 428 33.40 -20.90 -4.11
C ASP A 428 34.92 -20.93 -3.99
N THR A 429 35.56 -22.03 -4.37
CA THR A 429 37.03 -22.13 -4.33
C THR A 429 37.69 -21.45 -5.52
N GLY A 430 36.97 -21.25 -6.64
CA GLY A 430 37.56 -20.86 -7.93
C GLY A 430 38.12 -19.44 -7.92
N LEU A 431 37.41 -18.51 -7.26
CA LEU A 431 37.80 -17.09 -7.20
C LEU A 431 38.91 -16.76 -6.20
N TRP A 432 39.25 -17.67 -5.28
CA TRP A 432 40.24 -17.44 -4.21
C TRP A 432 41.60 -18.08 -4.49
N THR A 433 41.87 -18.41 -5.76
CA THR A 433 43.10 -19.09 -6.17
C THR A 433 44.24 -18.10 -6.46
N PRO A 434 45.52 -18.49 -6.25
CA PRO A 434 46.67 -17.67 -6.62
C PRO A 434 46.64 -17.25 -8.09
N GLU A 435 46.18 -18.14 -8.99
CA GLU A 435 46.09 -17.88 -10.42
C GLU A 435 45.13 -16.75 -10.76
N VAL A 436 43.97 -16.71 -10.08
CA VAL A 436 42.99 -15.62 -10.24
C VAL A 436 43.56 -14.31 -9.70
N PHE A 437 44.17 -14.32 -8.51
CA PHE A 437 44.81 -13.12 -7.97
C PHE A 437 45.95 -12.62 -8.88
N ALA A 438 46.73 -13.51 -9.48
CA ALA A 438 47.78 -13.12 -10.42
C ALA A 438 47.20 -12.46 -11.69
N ARG A 439 46.04 -12.94 -12.20
CA ARG A 439 45.33 -12.28 -13.31
C ARG A 439 44.84 -10.89 -12.92
N ILE A 440 44.23 -10.74 -11.74
CA ILE A 440 43.80 -9.43 -11.22
C ILE A 440 45.01 -8.49 -11.10
N PHE A 441 46.09 -8.95 -10.45
CA PHE A 441 47.32 -8.17 -10.27
C PHE A 441 47.90 -7.69 -11.61
N LYS A 442 47.98 -8.60 -12.59
CA LYS A 442 48.47 -8.29 -13.94
C LYS A 442 47.57 -7.30 -14.67
N HIS A 443 46.25 -7.46 -14.58
CA HIS A 443 45.31 -6.53 -15.22
C HIS A 443 45.43 -5.11 -14.62
N CYS A 444 45.70 -5.02 -13.32
CA CYS A 444 45.93 -3.75 -12.65
C CYS A 444 47.28 -3.11 -12.95
N ALA A 445 48.23 -3.76 -13.63
CA ALA A 445 49.57 -3.20 -13.89
C ALA A 445 49.62 -1.74 -14.40
N PRO A 446 48.68 -1.27 -15.26
CA PRO A 446 48.69 0.12 -15.74
C PRO A 446 48.49 1.19 -14.66
N LYS A 447 47.83 0.88 -13.53
CA LYS A 447 47.58 1.85 -12.44
C LYS A 447 47.56 1.22 -11.05
N SER A 448 47.83 1.99 -10.00
CA SER A 448 47.73 1.46 -8.63
C SER A 448 46.28 1.08 -8.33
N ALA A 449 46.07 -0.12 -7.80
CA ALA A 449 44.76 -0.63 -7.44
C ALA A 449 44.79 -1.25 -6.04
N GLU A 450 43.66 -1.17 -5.36
CA GLU A 450 43.52 -1.58 -3.96
C GLU A 450 42.33 -2.51 -3.83
N LEU A 451 42.56 -3.70 -3.28
CA LEU A 451 41.56 -4.74 -3.10
C LEU A 451 41.18 -4.84 -1.62
N TYR A 452 39.89 -4.85 -1.36
CA TYR A 452 39.27 -4.94 -0.04
C TYR A 452 38.42 -6.20 0.01
N THR A 453 38.52 -6.96 1.09
CA THR A 453 37.70 -8.16 1.26
C THR A 453 37.49 -8.55 2.72
N TYR A 454 36.35 -9.16 3.02
CA TYR A 454 36.01 -9.69 4.35
C TYR A 454 36.86 -10.93 4.73
N ALA A 455 37.54 -11.55 3.76
CA ALA A 455 38.28 -12.79 3.97
C ALA A 455 39.64 -12.54 4.63
N ALA A 456 39.77 -12.95 5.90
CA ALA A 456 41.00 -12.85 6.69
C ALA A 456 41.77 -14.18 6.81
N GLY A 457 41.38 -15.20 6.05
CA GLY A 457 41.98 -16.54 6.13
C GLY A 457 43.45 -16.54 5.68
N THR A 458 44.28 -17.30 6.40
CA THR A 458 45.72 -17.45 6.10
C THR A 458 45.99 -17.83 4.64
N GLY A 459 45.24 -18.80 4.10
CA GLY A 459 45.41 -19.25 2.71
C GLY A 459 45.07 -18.18 1.66
N VAL A 460 44.07 -17.32 1.94
CA VAL A 460 43.70 -16.21 1.04
C VAL A 460 44.80 -15.14 1.02
N ARG A 461 45.27 -14.73 2.20
CA ARG A 461 46.38 -13.76 2.32
C ARG A 461 47.66 -14.29 1.66
N ALA A 462 47.95 -15.60 1.82
CA ALA A 462 49.07 -16.25 1.15
C ALA A 462 48.92 -16.27 -0.38
N ALA A 463 47.72 -16.53 -0.91
CA ALA A 463 47.46 -16.50 -2.35
C ALA A 463 47.66 -15.09 -2.94
N MET A 464 47.21 -14.04 -2.24
CA MET A 464 47.43 -12.65 -2.66
C MET A 464 48.93 -12.28 -2.65
N LEU A 465 49.66 -12.68 -1.61
CA LEU A 465 51.13 -12.46 -1.54
C LEU A 465 51.87 -13.19 -2.65
N ASN A 466 51.48 -14.42 -2.94
CA ASN A 466 52.06 -15.19 -4.03
C ASN A 466 51.81 -14.54 -5.41
N ALA A 467 50.63 -13.92 -5.59
CA ALA A 467 50.31 -13.16 -6.79
C ALA A 467 51.06 -11.81 -6.91
N GLY A 468 51.76 -11.37 -5.86
CA GLY A 468 52.55 -10.14 -5.83
C GLY A 468 51.90 -8.95 -5.14
N PHE A 469 50.71 -9.11 -4.55
CA PHE A 469 50.10 -8.04 -3.78
C PHE A 469 50.87 -7.79 -2.49
N SER A 470 51.00 -6.52 -2.10
CA SER A 470 51.36 -6.17 -0.73
C SER A 470 50.12 -6.22 0.14
N VAL A 471 50.11 -7.03 1.20
CA VAL A 471 48.89 -7.35 1.96
C VAL A 471 48.96 -6.72 3.35
N ALA A 472 47.85 -6.13 3.80
CA ALA A 472 47.70 -5.50 5.11
C ALA A 472 46.50 -6.06 5.90
N GLU A 473 46.52 -5.85 7.22
CA GLU A 473 45.36 -6.12 8.07
C GLU A 473 44.34 -4.99 7.97
N GLY A 474 43.09 -5.35 7.69
CA GLY A 474 41.96 -4.42 7.65
C GLY A 474 41.17 -4.37 8.95
N ILE A 475 40.24 -3.41 9.00
CA ILE A 475 39.34 -3.21 10.13
C ILE A 475 38.35 -4.38 10.20
N GLY A 476 38.21 -4.98 11.38
CA GLY A 476 37.25 -6.05 11.63
C GLY A 476 35.80 -5.58 11.54
N THR A 477 34.93 -6.41 10.97
CA THR A 477 33.47 -6.24 10.97
C THR A 477 32.84 -7.36 11.81
N GLY A 478 31.99 -7.00 12.77
CA GLY A 478 31.36 -7.97 13.69
C GLY A 478 32.37 -8.74 14.58
N PRO A 479 32.28 -10.08 14.70
CA PRO A 479 33.09 -10.93 15.59
C PRO A 479 34.46 -11.27 14.99
N LYS A 480 34.72 -10.90 13.73
CA LYS A 480 36.03 -11.09 13.11
C LYS A 480 36.98 -9.99 13.58
N ALA A 481 38.13 -10.39 14.09
CA ALA A 481 39.14 -9.46 14.60
C ALA A 481 39.74 -8.56 13.50
N THR A 482 39.88 -9.05 12.26
CA THR A 482 40.46 -8.31 11.13
C THR A 482 39.84 -8.72 9.79
N THR A 483 40.02 -7.87 8.77
CA THR A 483 39.73 -8.14 7.34
C THR A 483 41.04 -8.05 6.54
N THR A 484 40.99 -8.05 5.20
CA THR A 484 42.21 -8.02 4.37
C THR A 484 42.15 -6.88 3.35
N LEU A 485 43.26 -6.12 3.29
CA LEU A 485 43.53 -5.17 2.21
C LEU A 485 44.73 -5.68 1.41
N ALA A 486 44.73 -5.48 0.11
CA ALA A 486 45.81 -5.85 -0.78
C ALA A 486 46.09 -4.75 -1.81
N PHE A 487 47.36 -4.42 -2.00
CA PHE A 487 47.83 -3.32 -2.83
C PHE A 487 48.66 -3.85 -3.99
N THR A 488 48.44 -3.34 -5.20
CA THR A 488 49.25 -3.74 -6.36
C THR A 488 50.64 -3.09 -6.38
N ARG A 489 50.87 -2.07 -5.54
CA ARG A 489 52.17 -1.40 -5.34
C ARG A 489 52.54 -1.39 -3.87
N LEU A 490 53.82 -1.65 -3.57
CA LEU A 490 54.33 -1.77 -2.20
C LEU A 490 54.23 -0.46 -1.41
N ASP A 491 54.49 0.67 -2.07
CA ASP A 491 54.45 2.01 -1.48
C ASP A 491 53.02 2.54 -1.27
N ALA A 492 52.00 1.91 -1.88
CA ALA A 492 50.62 2.37 -1.79
C ALA A 492 50.09 2.34 -0.34
N ALA A 493 50.49 1.35 0.47
CA ALA A 493 50.08 1.28 1.88
C ALA A 493 50.58 2.48 2.70
N GLN A 494 51.76 3.03 2.37
CA GLN A 494 52.33 4.19 3.08
C GLN A 494 51.63 5.50 2.70
N HIS A 495 51.16 5.59 1.44
CA HIS A 495 50.43 6.75 0.91
C HIS A 495 48.91 6.67 1.16
N HIS A 496 48.40 5.52 1.59
CA HIS A 496 46.99 5.34 1.95
C HIS A 496 46.62 6.27 3.11
N PRO A 497 45.45 6.95 3.08
CA PRO A 497 45.07 7.90 4.14
C PRO A 497 45.06 7.29 5.56
N LEU A 498 44.67 6.01 5.67
CA LEU A 498 44.65 5.27 6.94
C LEU A 498 45.99 4.61 7.32
N LYS A 499 47.00 4.65 6.44
CA LYS A 499 48.31 3.99 6.63
C LYS A 499 48.22 2.58 7.24
N PRO A 500 47.50 1.64 6.60
CA PRO A 500 47.27 0.31 7.15
C PRO A 500 48.58 -0.46 7.30
N ALA A 501 48.70 -1.24 8.37
CA ALA A 501 49.89 -2.02 8.65
C ALA A 501 49.98 -3.23 7.71
N LEU A 502 51.02 -3.26 6.87
CA LEU A 502 51.36 -4.43 6.06
C LEU A 502 51.63 -5.63 6.98
N LEU A 503 51.32 -6.83 6.47
CA LEU A 503 51.69 -8.08 7.15
C LEU A 503 53.21 -8.14 7.27
N GLY A 504 53.70 -8.20 8.51
CA GLY A 504 55.13 -8.30 8.80
C GLY A 504 55.58 -9.70 9.22
N GLU A 505 56.82 -9.80 9.72
CA GLU A 505 57.43 -11.05 10.19
C GLU A 505 56.57 -11.84 11.20
N PRO A 506 55.81 -11.22 12.13
CA PRO A 506 54.92 -11.96 13.02
C PRO A 506 53.83 -12.74 12.28
N TRP A 507 53.32 -12.22 11.16
CA TRP A 507 52.38 -12.96 10.32
C TRP A 507 53.10 -14.07 9.55
N LEU A 508 54.27 -13.80 8.98
CA LEU A 508 55.05 -14.78 8.22
C LEU A 508 55.44 -15.99 9.09
N ALA A 509 55.88 -15.76 10.33
CA ALA A 509 56.18 -16.81 11.29
C ALA A 509 54.95 -17.65 11.69
N ARG A 510 53.76 -17.05 11.77
CA ARG A 510 52.49 -17.78 11.99
C ARG A 510 52.13 -18.63 10.77
N TRP A 511 52.27 -18.08 9.57
CA TRP A 511 51.97 -18.78 8.32
C TRP A 511 52.85 -20.03 8.12
N ARG A 512 54.16 -19.96 8.42
CA ARG A 512 55.08 -21.11 8.37
C ARG A 512 54.66 -22.31 9.23
N ARG A 513 53.88 -22.07 10.28
CA ARG A 513 53.40 -23.10 11.23
C ARG A 513 51.91 -23.45 11.05
N SER A 514 51.26 -22.88 10.04
CA SER A 514 49.81 -23.03 9.87
C SER A 514 49.47 -24.30 9.09
N ASP A 515 48.51 -25.08 9.58
CA ASP A 515 47.94 -26.21 8.81
C ASP A 515 47.19 -25.75 7.55
N SER A 516 46.96 -24.44 7.40
CA SER A 516 46.39 -23.79 6.22
C SER A 516 47.41 -22.94 5.46
N GLN A 517 48.70 -23.31 5.53
CA GLN A 517 49.80 -22.62 4.85
C GLN A 517 49.59 -22.50 3.34
N TYR A 518 49.00 -23.52 2.72
CA TYR A 518 48.79 -23.59 1.26
C TYR A 518 47.29 -23.50 0.93
N PRO A 519 46.92 -22.79 -0.16
CA PRO A 519 45.58 -22.88 -0.73
C PRO A 519 45.23 -24.33 -1.04
N LYS A 520 43.97 -24.73 -0.82
CA LYS A 520 43.54 -26.13 -1.03
C LYS A 520 43.68 -26.60 -2.48
N SER A 521 43.62 -25.67 -3.44
CA SER A 521 43.78 -25.95 -4.87
C SER A 521 45.23 -26.19 -5.29
N LEU A 522 46.22 -25.91 -4.42
CA LEU A 522 47.63 -25.95 -4.80
C LEU A 522 48.20 -27.38 -4.79
N PRO A 523 48.70 -27.90 -5.94
CA PRO A 523 49.36 -29.19 -6.04
C PRO A 523 50.58 -29.29 -5.10
N GLY A 524 50.87 -30.51 -4.62
CA GLY A 524 51.94 -30.75 -3.63
C GLY A 524 53.34 -30.38 -4.13
N ASP A 525 53.61 -30.60 -5.40
CA ASP A 525 54.84 -30.28 -6.11
C ASP A 525 55.06 -28.77 -6.33
N ALA A 526 53.99 -27.97 -6.37
CA ALA A 526 54.05 -26.52 -6.50
C ALA A 526 54.31 -25.78 -5.17
N ARG A 527 54.16 -26.47 -4.02
CA ARG A 527 54.28 -25.87 -2.68
C ARG A 527 55.64 -25.23 -2.37
N PRO A 528 56.80 -25.83 -2.74
CA PRO A 528 58.09 -25.22 -2.46
C PRO A 528 58.27 -23.88 -3.20
N ALA A 529 57.88 -23.81 -4.47
CA ALA A 529 57.96 -22.59 -5.26
C ALA A 529 56.99 -21.51 -4.75
N PHE A 530 55.78 -21.91 -4.37
CA PHE A 530 54.80 -21.03 -3.76
C PHE A 530 55.32 -20.40 -2.46
N ALA A 531 55.91 -21.22 -1.58
CA ALA A 531 56.45 -20.76 -0.32
C ALA A 531 57.64 -19.81 -0.50
N ALA A 532 58.57 -20.16 -1.40
CA ALA A 532 59.73 -19.33 -1.72
C ALA A 532 59.31 -17.93 -2.22
N THR A 533 58.26 -17.84 -3.03
CA THR A 533 57.72 -16.57 -3.53
C THR A 533 57.24 -15.67 -2.40
N ILE A 534 56.53 -16.22 -1.41
CA ILE A 534 56.01 -15.45 -0.26
C ILE A 534 57.15 -15.01 0.65
N GLU A 535 58.09 -15.90 0.97
CA GLU A 535 59.22 -15.58 1.86
C GLU A 535 60.16 -14.54 1.27
N GLN A 536 60.29 -14.51 -0.06
CA GLN A 536 61.11 -13.52 -0.76
C GLN A 536 60.33 -12.24 -1.11
N HIS A 537 59.04 -12.16 -0.76
CA HIS A 537 58.17 -11.04 -1.14
C HIS A 537 58.75 -9.70 -0.63
N PRO A 538 58.78 -8.65 -1.48
CA PRO A 538 59.39 -7.36 -1.13
C PRO A 538 58.87 -6.75 0.17
N GLN A 539 57.60 -6.98 0.53
CA GLN A 539 57.00 -6.42 1.75
C GLN A 539 57.68 -6.88 3.07
N PHE A 540 58.39 -8.01 3.05
CA PHE A 540 59.08 -8.54 4.24
C PHE A 540 60.56 -8.16 4.27
N ARG A 541 61.06 -7.48 3.24
CA ARG A 541 62.41 -6.93 3.21
C ARG A 541 62.35 -5.59 3.93
N GLY A 542 62.77 -5.61 5.21
CA GLY A 542 62.69 -4.48 6.14
C GLY A 542 63.31 -3.19 5.62
#